data_AF-A0A961RPQ9-F1
#
_entry.id   AF-A0A961RPQ9-F1
#
_cell.length_a   1.000
_cell.length_b   1.000
_cell.length_c   1.000
_cell.angle_alpha   90.00
_cell.angle_beta   90.00
_cell.angle_gamma   90.00
#
_symmetry.space_group_name_H-M   'P 1'
#
loop_
_entity.id
_entity.type
_entity.pdbx_description
1 polymer ?
#
loop_
_entity_poly.entity_id
_entity_poly.type
_entity_poly.pdbx_seq_one_letter_code
_entity_poly.pdbx_strand_id
1 'polypeptide(L)' 'LTAGVATGIQFAPLSHDALMAALARTVALYHAPKAWGTMQKRAMAADVSWNASALRYADLFSSLVHKGAAVS' A
#
# COMPACT_ATOMS: atom_id res chain seq x y z
N LEU A 1 -0.73 -2.24 -13.57
CA LEU A 1 -0.01 -1.60 -12.44
C LEU A 1 0.56 -0.28 -12.93
N THR A 2 0.12 0.82 -12.34
CA THR A 2 0.64 2.18 -12.55
C THR A 2 2.11 2.24 -12.14
N ALA A 3 3.01 2.16 -13.12
CA ALA A 3 4.47 2.12 -12.93
C ALA A 3 5.06 3.37 -12.23
N GLY A 4 4.25 4.38 -11.94
CA GLY A 4 4.66 5.62 -11.25
C GLY A 4 4.82 5.50 -9.73
N VAL A 5 4.21 4.49 -9.09
CA VAL A 5 4.18 4.38 -7.61
C VAL A 5 4.52 2.97 -7.12
N ALA A 6 5.30 2.22 -7.89
CA ALA A 6 5.75 0.90 -7.46
C ALA A 6 6.63 1.04 -6.20
N THR A 7 6.10 0.64 -5.05
CA THR A 7 6.79 0.59 -3.74
C THR A 7 7.12 -0.84 -3.31
N GLY A 8 6.65 -1.86 -4.04
CA GLY A 8 6.88 -3.26 -3.72
C GLY A 8 6.30 -4.22 -4.77
N ILE A 9 6.31 -5.51 -4.44
CA ILE A 9 5.79 -6.59 -5.29
C ILE A 9 4.53 -7.17 -4.65
N GLN A 10 3.44 -7.18 -5.40
CA GLN A 10 2.20 -7.85 -5.04
C GLN A 10 2.00 -9.11 -5.91
N PHE A 11 1.31 -10.09 -5.35
CA PHE A 11 0.87 -11.28 -6.06
C PHE A 11 -0.53 -11.68 -5.63
N ALA A 12 -1.25 -12.28 -6.57
CA ALA A 12 -2.54 -12.88 -6.36
C ALA A 12 -2.74 -13.95 -7.46
N PRO A 13 -3.51 -15.02 -7.20
CA PRO A 13 -4.16 -15.36 -5.93
C PRO A 13 -3.14 -15.82 -4.86
N LEU A 14 -3.60 -15.98 -3.61
CA LEU A 14 -2.79 -16.58 -2.53
C LEU A 14 -2.58 -18.07 -2.82
N SER A 15 -1.55 -18.37 -3.61
CA SER A 15 -1.19 -19.70 -4.07
C SER A 15 0.32 -19.85 -4.12
N HIS A 16 0.79 -21.09 -4.06
CA HIS A 16 2.21 -21.41 -4.17
C HIS A 16 2.82 -20.85 -5.47
N ASP A 17 2.18 -21.09 -6.61
CA ASP A 17 2.74 -20.71 -7.91
C ASP A 17 2.80 -19.20 -8.10
N ALA A 18 1.77 -18.47 -7.63
CA ALA A 18 1.78 -17.01 -7.67
C ALA A 18 2.86 -16.41 -6.77
N LEU A 19 3.13 -17.02 -5.61
CA LEU A 19 4.22 -16.62 -4.73
C LEU A 19 5.58 -16.88 -5.39
N MET A 20 5.79 -18.07 -5.96
CA MET A 20 7.04 -18.41 -6.66
C MET A 20 7.32 -17.47 -7.83
N ALA A 21 6.29 -17.13 -8.61
CA ALA A 21 6.39 -16.15 -9.69
C ALA A 21 6.69 -14.73 -9.16
N ALA A 22 6.17 -14.34 -8.00
CA ALA A 22 6.54 -13.09 -7.35
C ALA A 22 7.99 -13.07 -6.88
N LEU A 23 8.47 -14.14 -6.26
CA LEU A 23 9.86 -14.24 -5.80
C LEU A 23 10.85 -14.15 -6.97
N ALA A 24 10.57 -14.86 -8.07
CA ALA A 24 11.39 -14.77 -9.28
C ALA A 24 11.47 -13.33 -9.81
N ARG A 25 10.33 -12.61 -9.85
CA ARG A 25 10.28 -11.18 -10.24
C ARG A 25 11.04 -10.30 -9.26
N THR A 26 10.97 -10.58 -7.96
CA THR A 26 11.72 -9.84 -6.93
C THR A 26 13.22 -9.99 -7.12
N VAL A 27 13.72 -11.22 -7.37
CA VAL A 27 15.14 -11.48 -7.64
C VAL A 27 15.59 -10.77 -8.92
N ALA A 28 14.80 -10.87 -10.00
CA ALA A 28 15.09 -10.15 -11.25
C ALA A 28 15.15 -8.63 -11.04
N LEU A 29 14.25 -8.07 -10.21
CA LEU A 29 14.23 -6.65 -9.88
C LEU A 29 15.45 -6.25 -9.03
N TYR A 30 15.85 -7.08 -8.07
CA TYR A 30 17.04 -6.85 -7.25
C TYR A 30 18.31 -6.75 -8.10
N HIS A 31 18.43 -7.57 -9.15
CA HIS A 31 19.53 -7.49 -10.12
C HIS A 31 19.44 -6.29 -11.08
N ALA A 32 18.38 -5.48 -11.01
CA ALA A 32 18.21 -4.24 -11.78
C ALA A 32 18.38 -3.00 -10.87
N PRO A 33 19.62 -2.58 -10.52
CA PRO A 33 19.89 -1.65 -9.42
C PRO A 33 19.21 -0.29 -9.55
N LYS A 34 19.07 0.23 -10.78
CA LYS A 34 18.35 1.49 -11.03
C LYS A 34 16.87 1.39 -10.69
N ALA A 35 16.23 0.29 -11.10
CA ALA A 35 14.81 0.04 -10.84
C ALA A 35 14.57 -0.27 -9.36
N TRP A 36 15.41 -1.11 -8.77
CA TRP A 36 15.41 -1.42 -7.34
C TRP A 36 15.54 -0.18 -6.46
N GLY A 37 16.56 0.65 -6.72
CA GLY A 37 16.79 1.88 -5.97
C GLY A 37 15.65 2.89 -6.11
N THR A 38 15.02 2.95 -7.29
CA THR A 38 13.84 3.80 -7.50
C THR A 38 12.64 3.32 -6.68
N MET A 39 12.38 2.01 -6.66
CA MET A 39 11.31 1.41 -5.85
C MET A 39 11.55 1.66 -4.36
N GLN A 40 12.78 1.44 -3.88
CA GLN A 40 13.14 1.70 -2.48
C GLN A 40 12.93 3.17 -2.09
N LYS A 41 13.41 4.12 -2.91
CA LYS A 41 13.21 5.56 -2.64
C LYS A 41 11.73 5.93 -2.57
N ARG A 42 10.90 5.38 -3.47
CA ARG A 42 9.45 5.59 -3.43
C ARG A 42 8.81 5.02 -2.17
N ALA A 43 9.23 3.83 -1.74
CA ALA A 43 8.74 3.22 -0.51
C ALA A 43 9.12 4.05 0.73
N MET A 44 10.35 4.60 0.77
CA MET A 44 10.81 5.45 1.87
C MET A 44 10.17 6.84 1.89
N ALA A 45 9.69 7.33 0.74
CA ALA A 45 8.99 8.60 0.64
C ALA A 45 7.48 8.50 0.95
N ALA A 46 6.95 7.29 1.14
CA ALA A 46 5.54 7.11 1.48
C ALA A 46 5.27 7.60 2.91
N ASP A 47 4.29 8.49 3.07
CA ASP A 47 3.79 8.86 4.40
C ASP A 47 3.01 7.69 4.99
N VAL A 48 3.66 6.95 5.88
CA VAL A 48 3.09 5.87 6.67
C VAL A 48 2.73 6.31 8.09
N SER A 49 2.70 7.63 8.35
CA SER A 49 2.27 8.16 9.64
C SER A 49 0.79 7.93 9.89
N TRP A 50 0.38 8.02 11.16
CA TRP A 50 -1.01 7.85 11.53
C TRP A 50 -1.90 9.04 11.17
N ASN A 51 -1.34 10.18 10.77
CA ASN A 51 -2.10 11.43 10.57
C ASN A 51 -3.24 11.30 9.55
N ALA A 52 -2.94 10.73 8.38
CA ALA A 52 -3.95 10.53 7.33
C ALA A 52 -5.06 9.57 7.77
N SER A 53 -4.70 8.50 8.49
CA SER A 53 -5.66 7.55 9.05
C SER A 53 -6.51 8.20 10.14
N ALA A 54 -5.90 8.95 11.05
CA ALA A 54 -6.58 9.64 12.15
C ALA A 54 -7.65 10.60 11.64
N LEU A 55 -7.37 11.37 10.58
CA LEU A 55 -8.36 12.25 9.97
C LEU A 55 -9.56 11.47 9.43
N ARG A 56 -9.32 10.35 8.73
CA ARG A 56 -10.40 9.47 8.24
C ARG A 56 -11.22 8.87 9.38
N TYR A 57 -10.58 8.49 10.49
CA TYR A 57 -11.28 8.01 11.67
C TYR A 57 -12.09 9.12 12.34
N ALA A 58 -11.56 10.33 12.43
CA ALA A 58 -12.28 11.48 12.98
C ALA A 58 -13.53 11.81 12.13
N ASP A 59 -13.41 11.78 10.80
CA ASP A 59 -14.54 11.95 9.88
C ASP A 59 -15.58 10.82 10.05
N LEU A 60 -15.11 9.57 10.12
CA LEU A 60 -15.98 8.41 10.34
C LEU A 60 -16.74 8.54 11.66
N PHE A 61 -16.06 8.82 12.76
CA PHE A 61 -16.70 8.96 14.07
C PHE A 61 -17.65 10.15 14.11
N SER A 62 -17.28 11.28 13.50
CA SER A 62 -18.18 12.43 13.36
C SER A 62 -19.46 12.04 12.61
N SER A 63 -19.35 11.30 11.50
CA SER A 63 -20.51 10.85 10.73
C SER A 63 -21.44 9.93 11.53
N LEU A 64 -20.88 9.05 12.36
CA LEU A 64 -21.66 8.12 13.18
C LEU A 64 -22.38 8.83 14.32
N VAL A 65 -21.74 9.81 14.97
CA VAL A 65 -22.36 10.61 16.04
C VAL A 65 -23.50 11.47 15.48
N HIS A 66 -23.30 12.11 14.32
CA HIS A 66 -24.36 12.90 13.66
C HIS A 66 -25.54 12.02 13.22
N LYS A 67 -25.28 10.80 12.73
CA LYS A 67 -26.32 9.85 12.37
C LYS A 67 -27.07 9.31 13.60
N GLY A 68 -26.39 9.15 14.73
CA GLY A 68 -27.02 8.76 16.01
C GLY A 68 -27.96 9.82 16.58
N ALA A 69 -27.61 11.11 16.43
CA ALA A 69 -28.44 12.23 16.90
C ALA A 69 -29.72 12.45 16.06
N ALA A 70 -29.74 12.02 14.80
CA ALA A 70 -30.91 12.10 13.93
C ALA A 70 -31.88 10.89 14.05
N VAL A 71 -31.54 9.90 14.87
CA VAL A 71 -32.31 8.67 15.10
C VAL A 71 -32.86 8.59 16.54
N SER A 72 -32.79 9.69 17.30
CA SER A 72 -33.49 9.89 18.59
C SER A 72 -34.53 10.99 18.46
#